data_AF-A0A7W8HPN3-F1
#
_entry.id   AF-A0A7W8HPN3-F1
#
_cell.length_a   1.000
_cell.length_b   1.000
_cell.length_c   1.000
_cell.angle_alpha   90.00
_cell.angle_beta   90.00
_cell.angle_gamma   90.00
#
_symmetry.space_group_name_H-M   'P 1'
#
loop_
_entity.id
_entity.type
_entity.pdbx_description
1 polymer ?
#
loop_
_entity_poly.entity_id
_entity_poly.type
_entity_poly.pdbx_seq_one_letter_code
_entity_poly.pdbx_strand_id
1 'polypeptide(L)'
;MSHSHTDEKLVRMANQIATFFLSQPAAIRAEGVATHINKFWEPRMRRRFFELLGDAEAGFLPLVIEASALIKRPGEPDSSAVGVGAGDAAISPHGKGTAAGESLSEPSVPEQTA
;
A
#
# COMPACT_ATOMS: atom_id res chain seq x y z
N MET A 1 8.22 -8.84 -18.39
CA MET A 1 7.90 -7.53 -17.81
C MET A 1 6.69 -7.71 -16.88
N SER A 2 6.92 -8.13 -15.64
CA SER A 2 5.83 -8.43 -14.68
C SER A 2 6.14 -7.87 -13.30
N HIS A 3 6.67 -6.64 -13.26
CA HIS A 3 7.02 -5.93 -12.02
C HIS A 3 6.04 -4.79 -11.66
N SER A 4 5.08 -4.46 -12.53
CA SER A 4 4.20 -3.29 -12.37
C SER A 4 3.34 -3.32 -11.12
N HIS A 5 2.63 -4.42 -10.84
CA HIS A 5 1.66 -4.42 -9.73
C HIS A 5 2.30 -4.33 -8.34
N THR A 6 3.47 -4.95 -8.13
CA THR A 6 4.18 -4.87 -6.86
C THR A 6 4.80 -3.50 -6.64
N ASP A 7 5.34 -2.92 -7.70
CA ASP A 7 6.00 -1.62 -7.66
C ASP A 7 4.96 -0.49 -7.43
N GLU A 8 3.83 -0.52 -8.14
CA GLU A 8 2.68 0.37 -7.90
C GLU A 8 2.15 0.25 -6.46
N LYS A 9 2.08 -0.99 -5.92
CA LYS A 9 1.67 -1.22 -4.54
C LYS A 9 2.67 -0.63 -3.55
N LEU A 10 3.97 -0.75 -3.79
CA LEU A 10 5.02 -0.15 -2.96
C LEU A 10 4.91 1.37 -2.94
N VAL A 11 4.75 2.01 -4.11
CA VAL A 11 4.51 3.45 -4.22
C VAL A 11 3.28 3.85 -3.40
N ARG A 12 2.15 3.16 -3.61
CA ARG A 12 0.90 3.44 -2.90
C ARG A 12 1.07 3.33 -1.38
N MET A 13 1.73 2.28 -0.89
CA MET A 13 1.99 2.11 0.54
C MET A 13 2.87 3.24 1.11
N ALA A 14 3.95 3.61 0.41
CA ALA A 14 4.81 4.72 0.83
C ALA A 14 4.02 6.04 0.92
N ASN A 15 3.20 6.31 -0.09
CA ASN A 15 2.34 7.50 -0.12
C ASN A 15 1.29 7.47 0.99
N GLN A 16 0.70 6.32 1.32
CA GLN A 16 -0.23 6.19 2.44
C GLN A 16 0.43 6.49 3.79
N ILE A 17 1.65 6.01 4.01
CA ILE A 17 2.44 6.32 5.21
C ILE A 17 2.70 7.83 5.27
N ALA A 18 3.15 8.45 4.16
CA ALA A 18 3.37 9.89 4.11
C ALA A 18 2.10 10.69 4.40
N THR A 19 0.97 10.32 3.81
CA THR A 19 -0.34 10.97 4.06
C THR A 19 -0.73 10.92 5.53
N PHE A 20 -0.49 9.80 6.22
CA PHE A 20 -0.73 9.71 7.66
C PHE A 20 0.09 10.74 8.45
N PHE A 21 1.36 10.91 8.10
CA PHE A 21 2.25 11.88 8.75
C PHE A 21 1.99 13.34 8.35
N LEU A 22 1.17 13.63 7.34
CA LEU A 22 0.78 15.02 7.02
C LEU A 22 0.03 15.70 8.17
N SER A 23 -0.66 14.93 9.02
CA SER A 23 -1.32 15.44 10.23
C SER A 23 -0.36 15.85 11.35
N GLN A 24 0.90 15.43 11.26
CA GLN A 24 1.93 15.69 12.28
C GLN A 24 2.65 17.03 12.01
N PRO A 25 3.41 17.58 12.99
CA PRO A 25 4.24 18.76 12.77
C PRO A 25 5.27 18.55 11.65
N ALA A 26 5.45 19.55 10.78
CA ALA A 26 6.32 19.48 9.59
C ALA A 26 7.74 18.99 9.90
N ALA A 27 8.30 19.40 11.05
CA ALA A 27 9.65 19.03 11.48
C ALA A 27 9.85 17.51 11.68
N ILE A 28 8.80 16.77 12.02
CA ILE A 28 8.92 15.32 12.35
C ILE A 28 8.34 14.40 11.27
N ARG A 29 7.72 14.95 10.22
CA ARG A 29 7.02 14.13 9.22
C ARG A 29 7.98 13.22 8.47
N ALA A 30 9.07 13.79 7.95
CA ALA A 30 10.04 13.05 7.14
C ALA A 30 10.73 11.96 7.99
N GLU A 31 11.11 12.30 9.22
CA GLU A 31 11.69 11.35 10.17
C GLU A 31 10.71 10.23 10.55
N GLY A 32 9.43 10.58 10.78
CA GLY A 32 8.38 9.61 11.09
C GLY A 32 8.15 8.61 9.95
N VAL A 33 8.08 9.09 8.71
CA VAL A 33 7.95 8.24 7.52
C VAL A 33 9.15 7.31 7.38
N ALA A 34 10.37 7.86 7.47
CA ALA A 34 11.59 7.07 7.37
C ALA A 34 11.70 6.01 8.47
N THR A 35 11.35 6.37 9.70
CA THR A 35 11.33 5.45 10.85
C THR A 35 10.33 4.32 10.64
N HIS A 36 9.14 4.63 10.13
CA HIS A 36 8.12 3.62 9.83
C HIS A 36 8.61 2.64 8.75
N ILE A 37 9.15 3.16 7.65
CA ILE A 37 9.71 2.30 6.59
C ILE A 37 10.86 1.45 7.12
N ASN A 38 11.79 2.02 7.88
CA ASN A 38 12.91 1.28 8.46
C ASN A 38 12.46 0.16 9.41
N LYS A 39 11.37 0.36 10.17
CA LYS A 39 10.88 -0.59 11.18
C LYS A 39 10.02 -1.70 10.60
N PHE A 40 9.20 -1.38 9.59
CA PHE A 40 8.18 -2.31 9.08
C PHE A 40 8.48 -2.88 7.70
N TRP A 41 9.43 -2.31 6.94
CA TRP A 41 9.76 -2.82 5.61
C TRP A 41 10.96 -3.74 5.63
N GLU A 42 10.79 -4.89 5.00
CA GLU A 42 11.87 -5.84 4.78
C GLU A 42 12.98 -5.25 3.91
N PRO A 43 14.23 -5.75 4.03
CA PRO A 43 15.36 -5.31 3.21
C PRO A 43 15.07 -5.30 1.70
N ARG A 44 14.36 -6.31 1.20
CA ARG A 44 14.01 -6.41 -0.23
C ARG A 44 13.04 -5.32 -0.68
N MET A 45 12.05 -4.97 0.14
CA MET A 45 11.12 -3.88 -0.15
C MET A 45 11.85 -2.54 -0.18
N ARG A 46 12.74 -2.29 0.77
CA ARG A 46 13.56 -1.07 0.80
C ARG A 46 14.48 -0.96 -0.41
N ARG A 47 15.05 -2.07 -0.88
CA ARG A 47 15.84 -2.07 -2.13
C ARG A 47 14.98 -1.66 -3.34
N ARG A 48 13.83 -2.31 -3.53
CA ARG A 48 12.90 -1.98 -4.63
C ARG A 48 12.41 -0.54 -4.57
N PHE A 49 12.15 -0.03 -3.37
CA PHE A 49 11.81 1.38 -3.15
C PHE A 49 12.88 2.35 -3.66
N PHE A 50 14.15 2.08 -3.36
CA PHE A 50 15.25 2.91 -3.88
C PHE A 50 15.42 2.79 -5.40
N GLU A 51 15.15 1.62 -5.97
CA GLU A 51 15.12 1.45 -7.44
C GLU A 51 14.02 2.31 -8.08
N LEU A 52 12.82 2.32 -7.49
CA LEU A 52 11.69 3.14 -7.96
C LEU A 52 11.89 4.64 -7.75
N LEU A 53 12.62 5.04 -6.71
CA LEU A 53 12.98 6.45 -6.46
C LEU A 53 13.87 7.04 -7.56
N GLY A 54 14.58 6.19 -8.31
CA GLY A 54 15.35 6.62 -9.49
C GLY A 54 14.46 6.98 -10.68
N ASP A 55 13.18 6.59 -10.65
CA ASP A 55 12.20 6.89 -11.68
C ASP A 55 11.31 8.06 -11.23
N ALA A 56 11.45 9.21 -11.91
CA ALA A 56 10.68 10.41 -11.59
C ALA A 56 9.17 10.23 -11.85
N GLU A 57 8.76 9.26 -12.68
CA GLU A 57 7.36 8.97 -12.99
C GLU A 57 6.70 8.01 -12.01
N ALA A 58 7.44 7.50 -11.01
CA ALA A 58 6.90 6.54 -10.04
C ALA A 58 5.77 7.12 -9.16
N GLY A 59 5.61 8.45 -9.07
CA GLY A 59 4.47 9.07 -8.38
C GLY A 59 4.60 9.14 -6.85
N PHE A 60 5.82 9.23 -6.32
CA PHE A 60 6.04 9.43 -4.89
C PHE A 60 5.68 10.84 -4.44
N LEU A 61 5.08 10.96 -3.25
CA LEU A 61 4.84 12.25 -2.62
C LEU A 61 6.18 12.94 -2.25
N PRO A 62 6.25 14.28 -2.26
CA PRO A 62 7.46 15.02 -1.89
C PRO A 62 8.01 14.63 -0.51
N LEU A 63 7.11 14.37 0.45
CA LEU A 63 7.46 13.93 1.80
C LEU A 63 8.18 12.56 1.81
N VAL A 64 7.81 11.65 0.90
CA VAL A 64 8.47 10.34 0.77
C VAL A 64 9.89 10.52 0.21
N ILE A 65 10.05 11.44 -0.74
CA ILE A 65 11.35 11.78 -1.33
C ILE A 65 12.27 12.39 -0.27
N GLU A 66 11.77 13.33 0.54
CA GLU A 66 12.52 13.88 1.67
C GLU A 66 12.91 12.80 2.70
N ALA A 67 11.96 11.93 3.05
CA ALA A 67 12.21 10.83 3.98
C ALA A 67 13.24 9.82 3.44
N SER A 68 13.38 9.70 2.12
CA SER A 68 14.32 8.75 1.50
C SER A 68 15.78 8.96 1.92
N ALA A 69 16.17 10.20 2.25
CA ALA A 69 17.49 10.53 2.76
C ALA A 69 17.78 9.93 4.15
N LEU A 70 16.74 9.62 4.93
CA LEU A 70 16.82 9.08 6.29
C LEU A 70 16.59 7.56 6.34
N ILE A 71 16.19 6.93 5.23
CA ILE A 71 15.95 5.49 5.16
C ILE A 71 17.28 4.74 5.04
N LYS A 72 17.44 3.70 5.86
CA LYS A 72 18.64 2.86 5.83
C LYS A 72 18.65 2.01 4.56
N ARG A 73 19.65 2.23 3.71
CA ARG A 73 19.91 1.35 2.56
C ARG A 73 20.31 -0.03 3.08
N PRO A 74 19.68 -1.11 2.60
CA PRO A 74 20.15 -2.45 2.93
C PRO A 74 21.59 -2.61 2.42
N GLY A 75 22.50 -3.03 3.29
CA GLY A 75 23.78 -3.62 2.86
C GLY A 75 23.54 -4.95 2.14
N GLU A 76 24.57 -5.45 1.46
CA GLU A 76 24.62 -6.64 0.60
C GLU A 76 23.72 -7.85 0.98
N PRO A 77 23.33 -8.67 0.00
CA PRO A 77 22.21 -9.59 0.12
C PRO A 77 22.48 -10.76 1.07
N ASP A 78 21.84 -10.75 2.25
CA ASP A 78 21.53 -12.00 2.91
C ASP A 78 20.45 -12.73 2.10
N SER A 79 20.90 -13.77 1.42
CA SER A 79 20.11 -14.66 0.57
C SER A 79 19.23 -15.59 1.43
N SER A 80 18.34 -15.03 2.24
CA SER A 80 17.30 -15.78 2.96
C SER A 80 16.28 -14.74 3.44
N ALA A 81 15.18 -14.48 2.74
CA ALA A 81 14.01 -15.33 2.85
C ALA A 81 13.22 -15.33 1.55
N VAL A 82 13.17 -16.48 0.87
CA VAL A 82 12.08 -16.79 -0.05
C VAL A 82 10.84 -17.00 0.82
N GLY A 83 9.86 -16.12 0.64
CA GLY A 83 8.50 -16.24 1.14
C GLY A 83 7.54 -15.62 0.13
N VAL A 84 7.73 -15.95 -1.15
CA VAL A 84 6.81 -15.56 -2.23
C VAL A 84 5.59 -16.46 -2.08
N GLY A 85 4.59 -16.00 -1.33
CA GLY A 85 3.25 -16.55 -1.38
C GLY A 85 2.62 -16.18 -2.73
N ALA A 86 2.82 -17.04 -3.73
CA ALA A 86 2.09 -17.01 -4.99
C ALA A 86 1.46 -18.39 -5.20
N GLY A 87 0.13 -18.43 -5.10
CA GLY A 87 -0.71 -19.58 -5.39
C GLY A 87 -2.13 -19.07 -5.64
N ASP A 88 -2.38 -18.76 -6.91
CA ASP A 88 -3.61 -18.23 -7.48
C ASP A 88 -4.68 -19.33 -7.65
N ALA A 89 -5.92 -18.89 -7.87
CA ALA A 89 -7.03 -19.61 -8.50
C ALA A 89 -7.78 -20.74 -7.74
N ALA A 90 -8.93 -20.37 -7.18
CA ALA A 90 -10.12 -21.23 -7.23
C ALA A 90 -11.04 -20.73 -8.35
N ILE A 91 -11.11 -21.56 -9.39
CA ILE A 91 -11.97 -21.46 -10.58
C ILE A 91 -13.44 -21.37 -10.14
N SER A 92 -14.19 -20.36 -10.61
CA SER A 92 -15.67 -20.41 -10.62
C SER A 92 -16.14 -20.48 -12.07
N PRO A 93 -16.63 -21.64 -12.55
CA PRO A 93 -17.25 -21.73 -13.85
C PRO A 93 -18.71 -21.26 -13.75
N HIS A 94 -19.15 -20.63 -14.82
CA HIS A 94 -20.52 -20.20 -15.09
C HIS A 94 -21.54 -21.31 -14.79
N GLY A 95 -22.34 -21.14 -13.73
CA GLY A 95 -23.42 -22.04 -13.35
C GLY A 95 -24.73 -21.26 -13.23
N LYS A 96 -25.54 -21.31 -14.28
CA LYS A 96 -26.90 -20.77 -14.34
C LYS A 96 -27.78 -21.44 -13.28
N GLY A 97 -28.29 -20.65 -12.33
CA GLY A 97 -29.25 -21.09 -11.31
C GLY A 97 -30.32 -20.04 -11.10
N THR A 98 -31.47 -20.24 -11.73
CA THR A 98 -32.72 -19.53 -11.47
C THR A 98 -33.24 -19.88 -10.08
N ALA A 99 -33.60 -18.90 -9.25
CA ALA A 99 -34.77 -19.01 -8.36
C ALA A 99 -35.09 -17.65 -7.72
N ALA A 100 -36.39 -17.37 -7.72
CA ALA A 100 -37.07 -16.20 -7.17
C ALA A 100 -36.70 -15.92 -5.70
N GLY A 101 -36.70 -14.63 -5.37
CA GLY A 101 -36.72 -14.14 -4.00
C GLY A 101 -37.27 -12.72 -4.03
N GLU A 102 -38.56 -12.62 -3.77
CA GLU A 102 -39.40 -11.42 -3.87
C GLU A 102 -38.81 -10.18 -3.17
N SER A 103 -39.01 -9.07 -3.85
CA SER A 103 -39.00 -7.71 -3.36
C SER A 103 -39.91 -7.55 -2.14
N LEU A 104 -39.45 -6.89 -1.08
CA LEU A 104 -40.30 -6.15 -0.14
C LEU A 104 -39.50 -5.01 0.47
N SER A 105 -39.76 -3.84 -0.09
CA SER A 105 -39.40 -2.52 0.39
C SER A 105 -39.99 -2.25 1.77
N GLU A 106 -39.25 -1.59 2.65
CA GLU A 106 -39.82 -0.52 3.49
C GLU A 106 -38.70 0.43 3.98
N PRO A 107 -38.76 1.73 3.63
CA PRO A 107 -37.82 2.74 4.10
C PRO A 107 -38.31 3.33 5.44
N SER A 108 -37.61 3.06 6.54
CA SER A 108 -37.82 3.80 7.80
C SER A 108 -37.21 5.20 7.69
N VAL A 109 -38.08 6.19 7.55
CA VAL A 109 -37.80 7.62 7.68
C VAL A 109 -37.69 7.97 9.17
N PRO A 110 -36.76 8.83 9.63
CA PRO A 110 -36.71 9.28 11.01
C PRO A 110 -37.67 10.47 11.22
N GLU A 111 -38.47 10.45 12.29
CA GLU A 111 -39.22 11.63 12.72
C GLU A 111 -38.52 12.29 13.92
N GLN A 112 -38.12 13.55 13.70
CA GLN A 112 -37.60 14.48 14.70
C GLN A 112 -38.74 15.46 15.07
N THR A 113 -38.82 15.77 16.36
CA THR A 113 -39.38 16.98 17.00
C THR A 113 -40.89 17.18 17.07
N ALA A 114 -41.44 17.10 18.30
CA ALA A 114 -41.91 18.27 19.07
C ALA A 114 -42.04 17.91 20.56
#